data_AF-A0A5S4VP14-F1
#
_entry.id   AF-A0A5S4VP14-F1
#
_cell.length_a   1.000
_cell.length_b   1.000
_cell.length_c   1.000
_cell.angle_alpha   90.00
_cell.angle_beta   90.00
_cell.angle_gamma   90.00
#
_symmetry.space_group_name_H-M   'P 1'
#
loop_
_entity.id
_entity.type
_entity.pdbx_description
1 polymer ?
#
loop_
_entity_poly.entity_id
_entity_poly.type
_entity_poly.pdbx_seq_one_letter_code
_entity_poly.pdbx_strand_id
1 'polypeptide(L)'
;MVEDMQKNQVKLRNHSVDLVKCIAALLVVSVHADAFSEMSPVLENIINGAFGRMAVPFFACVTGYYLTKYTEQNGRAWLNNVKSLLKYYILLSVIYVIWSSLSNQFQEMSVAVIVYTVVKRFVIYGTYYHLWFFPAMILSVIVLHLSIRWHKERLCWMLCLLGVIFGALTYNWHHLISWEQLPVLGRMMGWYDFDYIRRFITLIGPFTFLGNFIFRHKDQWMEK
;
A
#
# COMPACT_ATOMS: atom_id res chain seq x y z
N MET A 1 -8.60 -37.95 -23.48
CA MET A 1 -7.31 -38.15 -22.77
C MET A 1 -6.47 -36.87 -22.68
N VAL A 2 -6.53 -35.95 -23.67
CA VAL A 2 -5.86 -34.63 -23.58
C VAL A 2 -6.74 -33.56 -22.87
N GLU A 3 -8.06 -33.73 -22.88
CA GLU A 3 -9.00 -32.78 -22.24
C GLU A 3 -9.04 -32.86 -20.70
N ASP A 4 -8.65 -33.99 -20.10
CA ASP A 4 -8.66 -34.15 -18.63
C ASP A 4 -7.42 -33.57 -17.94
N MET A 5 -6.36 -33.23 -18.69
CA MET A 5 -5.16 -32.60 -18.14
C MET A 5 -5.32 -31.10 -17.87
N GLN A 6 -6.36 -30.46 -18.43
CA GLN A 6 -6.60 -29.02 -18.27
C GLN A 6 -7.42 -28.66 -17.02
N LYS A 7 -7.96 -29.66 -16.29
CA LYS A 7 -8.95 -29.42 -15.24
C LYS A 7 -8.45 -29.43 -13.79
N ASN A 8 -7.15 -29.66 -13.54
CA ASN A 8 -6.61 -29.72 -12.17
C ASN A 8 -5.23 -29.04 -12.04
N GLN A 9 -5.06 -27.83 -12.56
CA GLN A 9 -4.06 -26.92 -11.99
C GLN A 9 -4.61 -26.46 -10.63
N VAL A 10 -4.51 -27.30 -9.61
CA VAL A 10 -4.70 -26.89 -8.22
C VAL A 10 -3.82 -25.67 -8.05
N LYS A 11 -4.46 -24.50 -7.86
CA LYS A 11 -3.79 -23.23 -7.64
C LYS A 11 -2.89 -23.44 -6.40
N LEU A 12 -1.60 -23.75 -6.60
CA LEU A 12 -0.71 -24.03 -5.48
C LEU A 12 -0.65 -22.76 -4.62
N ARG A 13 -1.30 -22.84 -3.47
CA ARG A 13 -1.39 -21.77 -2.49
C ARG A 13 -0.09 -21.79 -1.69
N ASN A 14 0.62 -20.65 -1.64
CA ASN A 14 1.87 -20.57 -0.90
C ASN A 14 1.55 -20.37 0.59
N HIS A 15 1.57 -21.46 1.36
CA HIS A 15 1.27 -21.45 2.79
C HIS A 15 2.25 -20.60 3.60
N SER A 16 3.53 -20.56 3.21
CA SER A 16 4.54 -19.73 3.89
C SER A 16 4.25 -18.25 3.75
N VAL A 17 3.87 -17.80 2.55
CA VAL A 17 3.47 -16.40 2.33
C VAL A 17 2.22 -16.05 3.14
N ASP A 18 1.27 -16.97 3.27
CA ASP A 18 0.07 -16.72 4.07
C ASP A 18 0.35 -16.66 5.56
N LEU A 19 1.27 -17.49 6.08
CA LEU A 19 1.74 -17.39 7.46
C LEU A 19 2.37 -16.01 7.73
N VAL A 20 3.25 -15.54 6.84
CA VAL A 20 3.88 -14.21 6.98
C VAL A 20 2.85 -13.08 6.88
N LYS A 21 1.82 -13.20 6.02
CA LYS A 21 0.69 -12.25 6.01
C LYS A 21 -0.06 -12.21 7.34
N CYS A 22 -0.28 -13.36 7.97
CA CYS A 22 -0.93 -13.39 9.29
C CYS A 22 -0.08 -12.66 10.33
N ILE A 23 1.24 -12.92 10.37
CA ILE A 23 2.16 -12.21 11.26
C ILE A 23 2.17 -10.71 10.97
N ALA A 24 2.27 -10.31 9.69
CA ALA A 24 2.24 -8.91 9.28
C ALA A 24 0.92 -8.22 9.65
N ALA A 25 -0.22 -8.90 9.56
CA ALA A 25 -1.51 -8.35 9.97
C ALA A 25 -1.55 -8.08 11.49
N LEU A 26 -1.01 -8.99 12.31
CA LEU A 26 -0.89 -8.76 13.75
C LEU A 26 0.03 -7.59 14.07
N LEU A 27 1.13 -7.44 13.33
CA LEU A 27 2.03 -6.30 13.46
C LEU A 27 1.34 -4.97 13.11
N VAL A 28 0.47 -4.92 12.09
CA VAL A 28 -0.33 -3.73 11.77
C VAL A 28 -1.25 -3.36 12.93
N VAL A 29 -1.90 -4.35 13.56
CA VAL A 29 -2.73 -4.12 14.75
C VAL A 29 -1.87 -3.58 15.90
N SER A 30 -0.71 -4.19 16.16
CA SER A 30 0.21 -3.78 17.22
C SER A 30 0.68 -2.32 17.07
N VAL A 31 1.00 -1.89 15.85
CA VAL A 31 1.42 -0.50 15.53
C VAL A 31 0.28 0.49 15.76
N HIS A 32 -0.96 0.08 15.58
CA HIS A 32 -2.12 0.97 15.66
C HIS A 32 -2.81 0.99 17.01
N ALA A 33 -2.59 -0.05 17.82
CA ALA A 33 -3.03 -0.12 19.20
C ALA A 33 -1.95 0.37 20.19
N ASP A 34 -0.78 0.77 19.70
CA ASP A 34 0.40 1.13 20.51
C ASP A 34 0.68 0.09 21.61
N ALA A 35 0.52 -1.20 21.26
CA ALA A 35 0.36 -2.30 22.20
C ALA A 35 1.50 -2.49 23.23
N PHE A 36 2.70 -1.96 22.93
CA PHE A 36 3.90 -2.10 23.76
C PHE A 36 4.37 -0.78 24.38
N SER A 37 3.68 0.33 24.12
CA SER A 37 4.09 1.68 24.57
C SER A 37 4.20 1.78 26.10
N GLU A 38 3.28 1.14 26.83
CA GLU A 38 3.28 1.12 28.30
C GLU A 38 4.18 0.03 28.90
N MET A 39 4.64 -0.94 28.09
CA MET A 39 5.45 -2.07 28.58
C MET A 39 6.95 -1.77 28.58
N SER A 40 7.49 -1.28 27.46
CA SER A 40 8.91 -0.95 27.33
C SER A 40 9.20 -0.15 26.05
N PRO A 41 9.92 0.98 26.14
CA PRO A 41 10.35 1.75 24.97
C PRO A 41 11.22 0.94 24.00
N VAL A 42 12.02 -0.01 24.50
CA VAL A 42 12.87 -0.87 23.65
C VAL A 42 12.01 -1.85 22.86
N LEU A 43 11.02 -2.45 23.51
CA LEU A 43 10.12 -3.41 22.86
C LEU A 43 9.24 -2.72 21.82
N GLU A 44 8.74 -1.52 22.11
CA GLU A 44 8.00 -0.68 21.17
C GLU A 44 8.85 -0.35 19.93
N ASN A 45 10.10 0.10 20.12
CA ASN A 45 11.00 0.44 19.02
C ASN A 45 11.32 -0.78 18.13
N ILE A 46 11.49 -1.96 18.71
CA ILE A 46 11.77 -3.18 17.94
C ILE A 46 10.50 -3.68 17.24
N ILE A 47 9.41 -3.90 17.98
CA ILE A 47 8.22 -4.55 17.45
C ILE A 47 7.42 -3.60 16.55
N ASN A 48 7.04 -2.41 17.05
CA ASN A 48 6.26 -1.46 16.27
C ASN A 48 7.15 -0.64 15.33
N GLY A 49 8.31 -0.20 15.81
CA GLY A 49 9.23 0.63 15.05
C GLY A 49 9.94 -0.11 13.89
N ALA A 50 10.49 -1.30 14.14
CA ALA A 50 11.19 -2.05 13.08
C ALA A 50 10.26 -3.01 12.33
N PHE A 51 9.69 -4.00 13.02
CA PHE A 51 8.88 -5.04 12.37
C PHE A 51 7.53 -4.52 11.87
N GLY A 52 6.86 -3.70 12.66
CA GLY A 52 5.58 -3.08 12.32
C GLY A 52 5.64 -2.27 11.04
N ARG A 53 6.69 -1.47 10.86
CA ARG A 53 6.89 -0.66 9.64
C ARG A 53 7.17 -1.48 8.38
N MET A 54 7.59 -2.75 8.51
CA MET A 54 7.79 -3.65 7.37
C MET A 54 6.49 -4.28 6.87
N ALA A 55 5.43 -4.32 7.67
CA ALA A 55 4.20 -5.03 7.32
C ALA A 55 3.52 -4.45 6.06
N VAL A 56 3.39 -3.13 5.97
CA VAL A 56 2.78 -2.45 4.81
C VAL A 56 3.59 -2.67 3.52
N PRO A 57 4.92 -2.44 3.49
CA PRO A 57 5.80 -2.83 2.38
C PRO A 57 5.63 -4.28 1.94
N PHE A 58 5.54 -5.20 2.90
CA PHE A 58 5.36 -6.62 2.62
C PHE A 58 4.04 -6.89 1.89
N PHE A 59 2.92 -6.35 2.37
CA PHE A 59 1.63 -6.51 1.69
C PHE A 59 1.63 -5.95 0.27
N ALA A 60 2.27 -4.78 0.06
CA ALA A 60 2.42 -4.19 -1.26
C ALA A 60 3.24 -5.09 -2.20
N CYS A 61 4.38 -5.60 -1.73
CA CYS A 61 5.25 -6.50 -2.48
C CYS A 61 4.55 -7.82 -2.86
N VAL A 62 3.89 -8.46 -1.90
CA VAL A 62 3.13 -9.68 -2.19
C VAL A 62 2.02 -9.41 -3.20
N THR A 63 1.32 -8.27 -3.08
CA THR A 63 0.29 -7.90 -4.04
C THR A 63 0.85 -7.75 -5.45
N GLY A 64 1.96 -7.04 -5.62
CA GLY A 64 2.62 -6.85 -6.92
C GLY A 64 3.11 -8.16 -7.54
N TYR A 65 3.67 -9.06 -6.74
CA TYR A 65 4.12 -10.38 -7.18
C TYR A 65 2.95 -11.20 -7.76
N TYR A 66 1.87 -11.38 -6.99
CA TYR A 66 0.74 -12.19 -7.42
C TYR A 66 -0.09 -11.50 -8.52
N LEU A 67 -0.19 -10.16 -8.51
CA LEU A 67 -0.84 -9.43 -9.58
C LEU A 67 -0.13 -9.67 -10.92
N THR A 68 1.20 -9.62 -10.93
CA THR A 68 1.99 -9.90 -12.13
C THR A 68 1.74 -11.32 -12.62
N LYS A 69 1.86 -12.31 -11.72
CA LYS A 69 1.57 -13.72 -12.01
C LYS A 69 0.20 -13.93 -12.65
N TYR A 70 -0.85 -13.33 -12.07
CA TYR A 70 -2.21 -13.55 -12.55
C TYR A 70 -2.56 -12.71 -13.77
N THR A 71 -1.92 -11.55 -13.97
CA THR A 71 -2.14 -10.71 -15.16
C THR A 71 -1.61 -11.40 -16.41
N GLU A 72 -0.50 -12.13 -16.32
CA GLU A 72 0.02 -12.96 -17.43
C GLU A 72 -0.93 -14.10 -17.80
N GLN A 73 -1.58 -14.71 -16.80
CA GLN A 73 -2.53 -15.80 -17.00
C GLN A 73 -3.91 -15.30 -17.46
N ASN A 74 -4.34 -14.15 -16.96
CA ASN A 74 -5.64 -13.56 -17.21
C ASN A 74 -5.54 -12.02 -17.13
N GLY A 75 -5.66 -11.35 -18.27
CA GLY A 75 -5.58 -9.89 -18.35
C GLY A 75 -6.63 -9.11 -17.54
N ARG A 76 -7.65 -9.78 -16.98
CA ARG A 76 -8.67 -9.18 -16.08
C ARG A 76 -8.41 -9.46 -14.59
N ALA A 77 -7.31 -10.11 -14.22
CA ALA A 77 -7.01 -10.43 -12.83
C ALA A 77 -6.96 -9.20 -11.91
N TRP A 78 -6.46 -8.07 -12.41
CA TRP A 78 -6.41 -6.80 -11.69
C TRP A 78 -7.80 -6.29 -11.29
N LEU A 79 -8.83 -6.48 -12.12
CA LEU A 79 -10.21 -6.06 -11.79
C LEU A 79 -10.74 -6.79 -10.57
N ASN A 80 -10.45 -8.09 -10.44
CA ASN A 80 -10.86 -8.87 -9.27
C ASN A 80 -10.13 -8.39 -8.02
N ASN A 81 -8.85 -8.02 -8.14
CA ASN A 81 -8.08 -7.48 -7.04
C ASN A 81 -8.61 -6.10 -6.59
N VAL A 82 -8.86 -5.19 -7.53
CA VAL A 82 -9.48 -3.88 -7.26
C VAL A 82 -10.86 -4.04 -6.63
N LYS A 83 -11.73 -4.92 -7.17
CA LYS A 83 -13.05 -5.20 -6.59
C LYS A 83 -12.96 -5.69 -5.15
N SER A 84 -12.02 -6.60 -4.87
CA SER A 84 -11.79 -7.11 -3.51
C SER A 84 -11.36 -5.98 -2.57
N LEU A 85 -10.34 -5.20 -2.94
CA LEU A 85 -9.87 -4.05 -2.15
C LEU A 85 -10.99 -3.04 -1.91
N LEU A 86 -11.75 -2.70 -2.95
CA LEU A 86 -12.83 -1.72 -2.88
C LEU A 86 -13.99 -2.21 -1.99
N LYS A 87 -14.32 -3.51 -2.02
CA LYS A 87 -15.34 -4.10 -1.14
C LYS A 87 -15.00 -3.88 0.34
N TYR A 88 -13.79 -4.22 0.76
CA TYR A 88 -13.36 -4.02 2.13
C TYR A 88 -13.23 -2.53 2.47
N TYR A 89 -12.72 -1.74 1.53
CA TYR A 89 -12.54 -0.31 1.73
C TYR A 89 -13.86 0.43 1.94
N ILE A 90 -14.89 0.13 1.13
CA ILE A 90 -16.23 0.71 1.27
C ILE A 90 -16.84 0.29 2.60
N LEU A 91 -16.79 -1.00 2.94
CA LEU A 91 -17.35 -1.51 4.20
C LEU A 91 -16.74 -0.79 5.41
N LEU A 92 -15.41 -0.72 5.49
CA LEU A 92 -14.73 -0.05 6.58
C LEU A 92 -14.98 1.47 6.56
N SER A 93 -15.01 2.09 5.37
CA SER A 93 -15.30 3.52 5.24
C SER A 93 -16.68 3.87 5.78
N VAL A 94 -17.71 3.07 5.49
CA VAL A 94 -19.07 3.29 6.03
C VAL A 94 -19.04 3.22 7.56
N ILE A 95 -18.40 2.20 8.13
CA ILE A 95 -18.27 2.05 9.58
C ILE A 95 -17.62 3.28 10.21
N TYR A 96 -16.49 3.75 9.65
CA TYR A 96 -15.78 4.91 10.18
C TYR A 96 -16.53 6.24 9.97
N VAL A 97 -17.27 6.41 8.88
CA VAL A 97 -18.11 7.63 8.69
C VAL A 97 -19.23 7.67 9.72
N ILE A 98 -19.88 6.53 9.98
CA ILE A 98 -20.91 6.44 11.03
C ILE A 98 -20.27 6.77 12.38
N TRP A 99 -19.12 6.19 12.69
CA TRP A 99 -18.39 6.49 13.93
C TRP A 99 -18.01 7.97 14.06
N SER A 100 -17.47 8.59 13.00
CA SER A 100 -17.16 10.03 12.97
C SER A 100 -18.40 10.89 13.21
N SER A 101 -19.56 10.46 12.70
CA SER A 101 -20.83 11.15 12.91
C SER A 101 -21.30 11.03 14.37
N LEU A 102 -21.22 9.84 14.96
CA LEU A 102 -21.60 9.59 16.36
C LEU A 102 -20.65 10.26 17.36
N SER A 103 -19.37 10.42 17.01
CA SER A 103 -18.37 11.13 17.80
C SER A 103 -18.37 12.64 17.60
N ASN A 104 -19.44 13.18 16.98
CA ASN A 104 -19.65 14.61 16.82
C ASN A 104 -18.60 15.34 15.98
N GLN A 105 -17.81 14.63 15.16
CA GLN A 105 -16.78 15.25 14.32
C GLN A 105 -17.34 16.20 13.24
N PHE A 106 -18.65 16.16 12.98
CA PHE A 106 -19.32 16.96 11.96
C PHE A 106 -20.28 18.02 12.55
N GLN A 107 -20.34 18.20 13.87
CA GLN A 107 -21.39 18.98 14.55
C GLN A 107 -21.48 20.46 14.13
N GLU A 108 -20.43 21.04 13.55
CA GLU A 108 -20.40 22.44 13.12
C GLU A 108 -20.24 22.62 11.61
N MET A 109 -20.31 21.53 10.83
CA MET A 109 -20.11 21.55 9.39
C MET A 109 -21.44 21.61 8.65
N SER A 110 -21.50 22.40 7.58
CA SER A 110 -22.63 22.34 6.65
C SER A 110 -22.64 21.01 5.90
N VAL A 111 -23.83 20.56 5.47
CA VAL A 111 -23.98 19.30 4.72
C VAL A 111 -23.07 19.24 3.49
N ALA A 112 -22.94 20.34 2.76
CA ALA A 112 -22.05 20.44 1.60
C ALA A 112 -20.57 20.21 1.97
N VAL A 113 -20.11 20.78 3.09
CA VAL A 113 -18.74 20.61 3.60
C VAL A 113 -18.51 19.17 4.07
N ILE A 114 -19.51 18.55 4.70
CA ILE A 114 -19.44 17.15 5.13
C ILE A 114 -19.28 16.24 3.92
N VAL A 115 -20.13 16.38 2.90
CA VAL A 115 -20.07 15.57 1.68
C VAL A 115 -18.72 15.76 0.99
N TYR A 116 -18.25 16.99 0.81
CA TYR A 116 -16.93 17.28 0.24
C TYR A 116 -15.82 16.61 1.04
N THR A 117 -15.85 16.71 2.37
CA THR A 117 -14.82 16.14 3.26
C THR A 117 -14.81 14.62 3.19
N VAL A 118 -15.97 13.97 3.23
CA VAL A 118 -16.09 12.51 3.12
C VAL A 118 -15.61 12.03 1.76
N VAL A 119 -16.00 12.69 0.67
CA VAL A 119 -15.56 12.32 -0.68
C VAL A 119 -14.05 12.52 -0.83
N LYS A 120 -13.50 13.67 -0.38
CA LYS A 120 -12.06 13.93 -0.44
C LYS A 120 -11.27 12.88 0.35
N ARG A 121 -11.72 12.57 1.58
CA ARG A 121 -11.13 11.51 2.42
C ARG A 121 -11.21 10.15 1.75
N PHE A 122 -12.35 9.80 1.18
CA PHE A 122 -12.54 8.52 0.51
C PHE A 122 -11.62 8.35 -0.71
N VAL A 123 -11.41 9.41 -1.50
CA VAL A 123 -10.60 9.32 -2.73
C VAL A 123 -9.10 9.43 -2.46
N ILE A 124 -8.69 10.36 -1.60
CA ILE A 124 -7.27 10.74 -1.47
C ILE A 124 -6.63 10.12 -0.23
N TYR A 125 -7.30 10.20 0.92
CA TYR A 125 -6.65 9.95 2.21
C TYR A 125 -6.88 8.55 2.77
N GLY A 126 -7.98 7.90 2.42
CA GLY A 126 -8.59 6.94 3.32
C GLY A 126 -9.58 7.65 4.23
N THR A 127 -10.79 7.11 4.31
CA THR A 127 -11.88 7.66 5.15
C THR A 127 -11.50 7.81 6.62
N TYR A 128 -10.51 7.03 7.07
CA TYR A 128 -9.90 7.10 8.39
C TYR A 128 -8.38 6.91 8.27
N TYR A 129 -7.61 7.32 9.28
CA TYR A 129 -6.15 7.38 9.17
C TYR A 129 -5.46 6.02 8.99
N HIS A 130 -6.11 4.89 9.32
CA HIS A 130 -5.62 3.54 9.02
C HIS A 130 -5.90 3.09 7.57
N LEU A 131 -6.91 3.69 6.92
CA LEU A 131 -7.43 3.23 5.64
C LEU A 131 -6.68 3.78 4.43
N TRP A 132 -5.69 4.65 4.64
CA TRP A 132 -4.88 5.23 3.57
C TRP A 132 -4.21 4.19 2.65
N PHE A 133 -3.95 2.99 3.19
CA PHE A 133 -3.41 1.86 2.43
C PHE A 133 -4.31 1.48 1.24
N PHE A 134 -5.63 1.52 1.39
CA PHE A 134 -6.56 1.07 0.34
C PHE A 134 -6.50 1.91 -0.94
N PRO A 135 -6.71 3.25 -0.92
CA PRO A 135 -6.61 4.05 -2.15
C PRO A 135 -5.22 3.98 -2.77
N ALA A 136 -4.16 3.98 -1.96
CA ALA A 136 -2.78 3.85 -2.45
C ALA A 136 -2.53 2.49 -3.13
N MET A 137 -3.02 1.39 -2.55
CA MET A 137 -2.90 0.06 -3.15
C MET A 137 -3.74 -0.10 -4.41
N ILE A 138 -4.97 0.42 -4.43
CA ILE A 138 -5.82 0.41 -5.63
C ILE A 138 -5.11 1.13 -6.77
N LEU A 139 -4.57 2.33 -6.50
CA LEU A 139 -3.77 3.07 -7.48
C LEU A 139 -2.56 2.25 -7.94
N SER A 140 -1.84 1.60 -7.02
CA SER A 140 -0.68 0.78 -7.34
C SER A 140 -1.01 -0.41 -8.24
N VAL A 141 -2.13 -1.09 -7.97
CA VAL A 141 -2.63 -2.20 -8.79
C VAL A 141 -2.96 -1.74 -10.21
N ILE A 142 -3.61 -0.58 -10.35
CA ILE A 142 -3.93 0.02 -11.65
C ILE A 142 -2.64 0.38 -12.41
N VAL A 143 -1.72 1.10 -11.77
CA VAL A 143 -0.46 1.54 -12.38
C VAL A 143 0.39 0.34 -12.78
N LEU A 144 0.51 -0.67 -11.91
CA LEU A 144 1.23 -1.90 -12.23
C LEU A 144 0.57 -2.63 -13.42
N HIS A 145 -0.75 -2.81 -13.43
CA HIS A 145 -1.43 -3.43 -14.57
C HIS A 145 -1.17 -2.68 -15.89
N LEU A 146 -1.30 -1.35 -15.89
CA LEU A 146 -1.05 -0.53 -17.07
C LEU A 146 0.42 -0.63 -17.53
N SER A 147 1.37 -0.66 -16.59
CA SER A 147 2.79 -0.81 -16.89
C SER A 147 3.11 -2.15 -17.54
N ILE A 148 2.49 -3.24 -17.07
CA ILE A 148 2.61 -4.59 -17.67
C ILE A 148 2.01 -4.57 -19.08
N ARG A 149 0.80 -4.01 -19.24
CA ARG A 149 0.08 -3.96 -20.53
C ARG A 149 0.81 -3.14 -21.58
N TRP A 150 1.48 -2.06 -21.19
CA TRP A 150 2.23 -1.19 -22.11
C TRP A 150 3.73 -1.53 -22.19
N HIS A 151 4.18 -2.61 -21.54
CA HIS A 151 5.58 -3.01 -21.48
C HIS A 151 6.52 -1.89 -20.97
N LYS A 152 6.06 -1.10 -19.98
CA LYS A 152 6.80 0.02 -19.38
C LYS A 152 7.28 -0.26 -17.95
N GLU A 153 7.26 -1.51 -17.51
CA GLU A 153 7.70 -1.91 -16.16
C GLU A 153 9.10 -1.39 -15.80
N ARG A 154 10.07 -1.45 -16.73
CA ARG A 154 11.42 -0.94 -16.51
C ARG A 154 11.45 0.55 -16.13
N LEU A 155 10.63 1.37 -16.79
CA LEU A 155 10.50 2.79 -16.45
C LEU A 155 9.91 2.96 -15.06
N CYS A 156 8.87 2.20 -14.74
CA CYS A 156 8.27 2.23 -13.40
C CYS A 156 9.23 1.78 -12.31
N TRP A 157 10.10 0.77 -12.55
CA TRP A 157 11.14 0.37 -11.62
C TRP A 157 12.13 1.50 -11.34
N MET A 158 12.60 2.20 -12.38
CA MET A 158 13.48 3.36 -12.22
C MET A 158 12.81 4.48 -11.43
N LEU A 159 11.55 4.82 -11.75
CA LEU A 159 10.79 5.82 -11.01
C LEU A 159 10.56 5.43 -9.54
N CYS A 160 10.30 4.14 -9.28
CA CYS A 160 10.15 3.62 -7.92
C CYS A 160 11.46 3.68 -7.14
N LEU A 161 12.60 3.38 -7.77
CA LEU A 161 13.91 3.52 -7.15
C LEU A 161 14.19 4.97 -6.77
N LEU A 162 13.92 5.92 -7.67
CA LEU A 162 14.00 7.35 -7.38
C LEU A 162 13.04 7.75 -6.25
N GLY A 163 11.84 7.20 -6.22
CA GLY A 163 10.87 7.41 -5.14
C GLY A 163 11.37 6.94 -3.78
N VAL A 164 12.04 5.78 -3.71
CA VAL A 164 12.66 5.29 -2.45
C VAL A 164 13.80 6.18 -2.01
N ILE A 165 14.67 6.62 -2.94
CA ILE A 165 15.77 7.56 -2.64
C ILE A 165 15.18 8.88 -2.12
N PHE A 166 14.17 9.42 -2.78
CA PHE A 166 13.46 10.62 -2.35
C PHE A 166 12.84 10.44 -0.95
N GLY A 167 12.24 9.29 -0.67
CA GLY A 167 11.73 8.95 0.66
C GLY A 167 12.84 8.93 1.72
N ALA A 168 13.97 8.28 1.44
CA ALA A 168 15.09 8.23 2.38
C ALA A 168 15.63 9.64 2.72
N LEU A 169 15.76 10.49 1.70
CA LEU A 169 16.20 11.88 1.85
C LEU A 169 15.22 12.73 2.65
N THR A 170 13.92 12.51 2.49
CA THR A 170 12.89 13.37 3.10
C THR A 170 12.42 12.89 4.47
N TYR A 171 12.51 11.60 4.78
CA TYR A 171 12.14 11.04 6.09
C TYR A 171 13.33 10.91 7.05
N ASN A 172 14.43 10.30 6.61
CA ASN A 172 15.55 9.95 7.51
C ASN A 172 16.68 10.97 7.46
N TRP A 173 16.95 11.52 6.28
CA TRP A 173 18.06 12.44 6.05
C TRP A 173 17.60 13.87 5.76
N HIS A 174 16.51 14.29 6.40
CA HIS A 174 15.98 15.66 6.28
C HIS A 174 16.99 16.74 6.71
N HIS A 175 18.03 16.36 7.47
CA HIS A 175 19.14 17.24 7.83
C HIS A 175 20.14 17.47 6.69
N LEU A 176 20.27 16.51 5.75
CA LEU A 176 21.13 16.65 4.56
C LEU A 176 20.46 17.51 3.49
N ILE A 177 19.14 17.37 3.35
CA ILE A 177 18.33 18.22 2.49
C ILE A 177 17.35 18.93 3.41
N SER A 178 17.78 20.07 3.95
CA SER A 178 16.87 21.00 4.61
C SER A 178 15.86 21.47 3.57
N TRP A 179 14.75 20.75 3.43
CA TRP A 179 13.62 21.05 2.56
C TRP A 179 13.08 22.49 2.72
N GLU A 180 13.41 23.17 3.82
CA GLU A 180 13.16 24.59 4.08
C GLU A 180 14.00 25.51 3.18
N GLN A 181 15.20 25.07 2.76
CA GLN A 181 16.09 25.79 1.85
C GLN A 181 15.65 25.65 0.38
N LEU A 182 14.78 24.68 0.07
CA LEU A 182 14.22 24.48 -1.26
C LEU A 182 12.75 24.92 -1.27
N PRO A 183 12.42 26.14 -1.75
CA PRO A 183 11.10 26.75 -1.55
C PRO A 183 9.96 25.94 -2.17
N VAL A 184 10.21 25.23 -3.26
CA VAL A 184 9.23 24.32 -3.89
C VAL A 184 9.01 23.08 -3.02
N LEU A 185 10.08 22.45 -2.53
CA LEU A 185 10.00 21.23 -1.74
C LEU A 185 9.35 21.50 -0.37
N GLY A 186 9.71 22.60 0.29
CA GLY A 186 9.10 23.03 1.54
C GLY A 186 7.59 23.26 1.38
N ARG A 187 7.16 23.91 0.29
CA ARG A 187 5.73 24.11 0.00
C ARG A 187 5.00 22.79 -0.23
N MET A 188 5.60 21.87 -0.97
CA MET A 188 5.02 20.54 -1.20
C MET A 188 4.87 19.78 0.12
N MET A 189 5.88 19.82 0.98
CA MET A 189 5.90 19.09 2.26
C MET A 189 4.94 19.66 3.31
N GLY A 190 4.65 20.97 3.26
CA GLY A 190 3.60 21.59 4.06
C GLY A 190 2.18 21.29 3.57
N TRP A 191 2.01 20.78 2.35
CA TRP A 191 0.68 20.47 1.81
C TRP A 191 0.22 19.09 2.28
N TYR A 192 -0.87 19.06 3.05
CA TYR A 192 -1.45 17.83 3.59
C TYR A 192 -1.72 16.75 2.52
N ASP A 193 -2.16 17.15 1.32
CA ASP A 193 -2.47 16.21 0.23
C ASP A 193 -1.22 15.52 -0.30
N PHE A 194 -0.08 16.22 -0.25
CA PHE A 194 1.19 15.70 -0.71
C PHE A 194 1.72 14.57 0.18
N ASP A 195 1.37 14.51 1.47
CA ASP A 195 1.80 13.40 2.32
C ASP A 195 1.31 12.04 1.80
N TYR A 196 0.08 11.99 1.28
CA TYR A 196 -0.50 10.77 0.72
C TYR A 196 0.12 10.39 -0.62
N ILE A 197 0.38 11.39 -1.47
CA ILE A 197 1.13 11.20 -2.71
C ILE A 197 2.53 10.68 -2.40
N ARG A 198 3.20 11.27 -1.40
CA ARG A 198 4.52 10.86 -0.94
C ARG A 198 4.49 9.41 -0.45
N ARG A 199 3.56 9.02 0.43
CA ARG A 199 3.41 7.61 0.88
C ARG A 199 3.23 6.64 -0.29
N PHE A 200 2.50 7.03 -1.33
CA PHE A 200 2.39 6.22 -2.53
C PHE A 200 3.74 6.09 -3.24
N ILE A 201 4.41 7.21 -3.54
CA ILE A 201 5.66 7.27 -4.31
C ILE A 201 6.84 6.62 -3.57
N THR A 202 6.90 6.73 -2.25
CA THR A 202 8.05 6.28 -1.45
C THR A 202 7.87 4.90 -0.85
N LEU A 203 6.63 4.37 -0.81
CA LEU A 203 6.32 3.11 -0.12
C LEU A 203 5.46 2.18 -0.98
N ILE A 204 4.20 2.52 -1.21
CA ILE A 204 3.25 1.56 -1.80
C ILE A 204 3.61 1.20 -3.24
N GLY A 205 3.87 2.20 -4.08
CA GLY A 205 4.30 2.01 -5.46
C GLY A 205 5.59 1.19 -5.52
N PRO A 206 6.70 1.64 -4.90
CA PRO A 206 7.97 0.95 -4.98
C PRO A 206 7.94 -0.50 -4.54
N PHE A 207 7.30 -0.81 -3.41
CA PHE A 207 7.24 -2.18 -2.94
C PHE A 207 6.30 -3.04 -3.80
N THR A 208 5.22 -2.50 -4.36
CA THR A 208 4.42 -3.22 -5.36
C THR A 208 5.25 -3.57 -6.60
N PHE A 209 6.02 -2.61 -7.11
CA PHE A 209 6.90 -2.83 -8.25
C PHE A 209 8.09 -3.73 -7.94
N LEU A 210 8.57 -3.77 -6.69
CA LEU A 210 9.54 -4.75 -6.22
C LEU A 210 8.97 -6.17 -6.33
N GLY A 211 7.72 -6.38 -5.92
CA GLY A 211 7.04 -7.66 -6.09
C GLY A 211 6.94 -8.10 -7.56
N ASN A 212 6.63 -7.16 -8.44
CA ASN A 212 6.66 -7.38 -9.89
C ASN A 212 8.06 -7.75 -10.39
N PHE A 213 9.10 -7.01 -9.99
CA PHE A 213 10.49 -7.29 -10.34
C PHE A 213 10.93 -8.69 -9.91
N ILE A 214 10.61 -9.08 -8.66
CA ILE A 214 10.90 -10.42 -8.13
C ILE A 214 10.23 -11.50 -8.98
N PHE A 215 8.96 -11.29 -9.36
CA PHE A 215 8.27 -12.25 -10.21
C PHE A 215 8.91 -12.40 -11.60
N ARG A 216 9.27 -11.28 -12.24
CA ARG A 216 9.89 -11.28 -13.58
C ARG A 216 11.26 -11.97 -13.62
N HIS A 217 11.98 -11.98 -12.51
CA HIS A 217 13.31 -12.59 -12.42
C HIS A 217 13.32 -13.92 -11.67
N LYS A 218 12.16 -14.44 -11.22
CA LYS A 218 12.06 -15.61 -10.34
C LYS A 218 12.85 -16.83 -10.85
N ASP A 219 12.89 -17.04 -12.16
CA ASP A 219 13.50 -18.23 -12.76
C ASP A 219 15.04 -18.22 -12.57
N GLN A 220 15.67 -17.04 -12.54
CA GLN A 220 17.10 -16.89 -12.24
C GLN A 220 17.48 -17.37 -10.83
N TRP A 221 16.52 -17.40 -9.90
CA TRP A 221 16.75 -17.77 -8.50
C TRP A 221 16.32 -19.20 -8.19
N MET A 222 15.51 -19.79 -9.06
CA MET A 222 14.92 -21.13 -8.88
C MET A 222 15.66 -22.21 -9.66
N GLU A 223 16.53 -21.86 -10.62
CA GLU A 223 17.39 -22.79 -11.36
C GLU A 223 18.65 -23.24 -10.58
N LYS A 224 18.52 -23.48 -9.26
CA LYS A 224 19.59 -24.08 -8.44
C LYS A 224 19.15 -25.39 -7.81
#